data_AF-A0A495WF75-F1
#
_entry.id   AF-A0A495WF75-F1
#
_cell.length_a   1.000
_cell.length_b   1.000
_cell.length_c   1.000
_cell.angle_alpha   90.00
_cell.angle_beta   90.00
_cell.angle_gamma   90.00
#
_symmetry.space_group_name_H-M   'P 1'
#
loop_
_entity.id
_entity.type
_entity.pdbx_description
1 polymer ?
#
loop_
_entity_poly.entity_id
_entity_poly.type
_entity_poly.pdbx_seq_one_letter_code
_entity_poly.pdbx_strand_id
1 'polypeptide(L)'
;MRHFNKREKDVIKILVSKDFTNVSSFSVELNKMFFNEENGAALAVDRSEKVFYLFIRNFEDQKRVKICIGEFLELVNLLLYLSDNNLVNILPYSNLPSFFLLHDTFRQVDSDYDGGCILDGKGHYFNIRDLLYIYNREGVPEYKSFRFNGKYYDLVLSLLFGVIYPTAELYAFVERGNMTEEELRFKVQFEESVKQHRSAMKNAEEQLEKTKRSLNMSYIALFISFVALIATLCSNLWMKTSIEPYQFQSVKNLLEKIEKNTKIESLKDNDNLEINPSIIDMQMKDDSLNFKIDK
;
A
#
# COMPACT_ATOMS: atom_id res chain seq x y z
N MET A 1 1.54 -0.91 8.51
CA MET A 1 0.87 -2.20 8.72
C MET A 1 1.16 -3.08 7.54
N ARG A 2 1.55 -4.34 7.77
CA ARG A 2 1.68 -5.29 6.67
C ARG A 2 0.30 -5.65 6.13
N HIS A 3 0.13 -5.58 4.81
CA HIS A 3 -1.08 -6.10 4.17
C HIS A 3 -0.92 -7.58 3.87
N PHE A 4 -1.87 -8.38 4.35
CA PHE A 4 -1.92 -9.82 4.07
C PHE A 4 -2.81 -10.10 2.85
N ASN A 5 -2.27 -10.84 1.89
CA ASN A 5 -3.01 -11.31 0.74
C ASN A 5 -3.98 -12.45 1.13
N LYS A 6 -4.80 -12.90 0.17
CA LYS A 6 -5.82 -13.94 0.43
C LYS A 6 -5.18 -15.25 0.88
N ARG A 7 -4.12 -15.71 0.21
CA ARG A 7 -3.42 -16.95 0.52
C ARG A 7 -2.81 -16.91 1.92
N GLU A 8 -2.16 -15.81 2.28
CA GLU A 8 -1.57 -15.63 3.60
C GLU A 8 -2.63 -15.70 4.71
N LYS A 9 -3.79 -15.06 4.49
CA LYS A 9 -4.93 -15.14 5.41
C LYS A 9 -5.47 -16.55 5.53
N ASP A 10 -5.52 -17.30 4.43
CA ASP A 10 -5.97 -18.69 4.46
C ASP A 10 -4.98 -19.56 5.26
N VAL A 11 -3.66 -19.39 5.07
CA VAL A 11 -2.65 -20.06 5.90
C VAL A 11 -2.81 -19.72 7.38
N ILE A 12 -3.02 -18.44 7.73
CA ILE A 12 -3.27 -18.02 9.12
C ILE A 12 -4.50 -18.74 9.70
N LYS A 13 -5.60 -18.84 8.95
CA LYS A 13 -6.79 -19.56 9.41
C LYS A 13 -6.52 -21.03 9.66
N ILE A 14 -5.76 -21.70 8.79
CA ILE A 14 -5.38 -23.09 8.99
C ILE A 14 -4.58 -23.23 10.29
N LEU A 15 -3.59 -22.34 10.52
CA LEU A 15 -2.78 -22.36 11.74
C LEU A 15 -3.62 -22.17 13.00
N VAL A 16 -4.61 -21.28 12.98
CA VAL A 16 -5.53 -21.04 14.11
C VAL A 16 -6.48 -22.21 14.35
N SER A 17 -6.88 -22.93 13.28
CA SER A 17 -7.75 -24.11 13.38
C SER A 17 -7.03 -25.39 13.83
N LYS A 18 -5.69 -25.39 13.91
CA LYS A 18 -4.95 -26.57 14.35
C LYS A 18 -5.22 -26.81 15.83
N ASP A 19 -5.81 -27.98 16.11
CA ASP A 19 -5.94 -28.49 17.46
C ASP A 19 -4.56 -28.95 17.96
N PHE A 20 -4.17 -28.52 19.16
CA PHE A 20 -2.95 -28.95 19.84
C PHE A 20 -2.85 -30.47 19.99
N THR A 21 -3.99 -31.18 19.99
CA THR A 21 -4.05 -32.64 20.12
C THR A 21 -3.75 -33.37 18.81
N ASN A 22 -3.81 -32.69 17.66
CA ASN A 22 -3.55 -33.28 16.35
C ASN A 22 -2.22 -32.76 15.79
N VAL A 23 -1.13 -33.30 16.34
CA VAL A 23 0.27 -32.94 16.08
C VAL A 23 0.71 -33.45 14.70
N SER A 24 0.12 -32.91 13.63
CA SER A 24 0.62 -33.13 12.27
C SER A 24 1.63 -32.04 11.91
N SER A 25 2.74 -32.46 11.29
CA SER A 25 3.74 -31.54 10.76
C SER A 25 3.09 -30.56 9.77
N PHE A 26 3.58 -29.32 9.74
CA PHE A 26 3.02 -28.33 8.83
C PHE A 26 3.20 -28.71 7.36
N SER A 27 4.19 -29.55 7.06
CA SER A 27 4.40 -30.15 5.74
C SER A 27 3.17 -30.86 5.15
N VAL A 28 2.32 -31.49 5.98
CA VAL A 28 1.09 -32.15 5.50
C VAL A 28 0.13 -31.14 4.91
N GLU A 29 0.00 -29.98 5.56
CA GLU A 29 -0.86 -28.89 5.09
C GLU A 29 -0.25 -28.20 3.87
N LEU A 30 1.09 -28.08 3.83
CA LEU A 30 1.80 -27.54 2.67
C LEU A 30 1.64 -28.40 1.41
N ASN A 31 1.62 -29.73 1.55
CA ASN A 31 1.36 -30.62 0.41
C ASN A 31 -0.04 -30.36 -0.16
N LYS A 32 -1.06 -30.20 0.69
CA LYS A 32 -2.42 -29.92 0.23
C LYS A 32 -2.55 -28.55 -0.43
N MET A 33 -1.83 -27.53 0.05
CA MET A 33 -2.00 -26.15 -0.42
C MET A 33 -1.11 -25.77 -1.58
N PHE A 34 0.11 -26.30 -1.63
CA PHE A 34 1.16 -25.79 -2.50
C PHE A 34 1.92 -26.90 -3.21
N PHE A 35 2.45 -27.88 -2.48
CA PHE A 35 3.26 -28.95 -3.06
C PHE A 35 2.41 -30.14 -3.50
N ASN A 36 1.68 -29.97 -4.59
CA ASN A 36 0.82 -31.00 -5.18
C ASN A 36 0.81 -30.97 -6.71
N GLU A 37 0.23 -32.04 -7.27
CA GLU A 37 0.12 -32.26 -8.71
C GLU A 37 -0.66 -31.14 -9.43
N GLU A 38 -1.70 -30.58 -8.80
CA GLU A 38 -2.54 -29.51 -9.38
C GLU A 38 -1.77 -28.20 -9.54
N ASN A 39 -1.00 -27.83 -8.51
CA ASN A 39 -0.14 -26.66 -8.55
C ASN A 39 1.11 -26.89 -9.41
N GLY A 40 1.52 -28.16 -9.55
CA GLY A 40 2.70 -28.56 -10.29
C GLY A 40 3.98 -28.12 -9.59
N ALA A 41 4.02 -28.24 -8.26
CA ALA A 41 5.16 -27.82 -7.46
C ALA A 41 5.57 -28.91 -6.46
N ALA A 42 6.86 -29.13 -6.29
CA ALA A 42 7.42 -30.01 -5.25
C ALA A 42 8.64 -29.33 -4.61
N LEU A 43 8.94 -29.66 -3.36
CA LEU A 43 10.13 -29.13 -2.67
C LEU A 43 11.01 -30.27 -2.21
N ALA A 44 12.23 -30.35 -2.72
CA ALA A 44 13.25 -31.23 -2.15
C ALA A 44 14.19 -30.43 -1.25
N VAL A 45 14.69 -31.12 -0.23
CA VAL A 45 15.64 -30.57 0.73
C VAL A 45 16.86 -31.48 0.75
N ASP A 46 18.03 -30.89 0.53
CA ASP A 46 19.29 -31.55 0.76
C ASP A 46 19.96 -30.93 1.99
N ARG A 47 19.99 -31.69 3.09
CA ARG A 47 20.62 -31.29 4.36
C ARG A 47 22.14 -31.35 4.32
N SER A 48 22.72 -32.18 3.46
CA SER A 48 24.16 -32.31 3.34
C SER A 48 24.78 -31.05 2.74
N GLU A 49 24.09 -30.46 1.75
CA GLU A 49 24.48 -29.21 1.11
C GLU A 49 23.83 -27.96 1.72
N LYS A 50 22.84 -28.12 2.61
CA LYS A 50 22.00 -27.03 3.16
C LYS A 50 21.29 -26.22 2.08
N VAL A 51 20.60 -26.91 1.18
CA VAL A 51 19.90 -26.29 0.05
C VAL A 51 18.49 -26.82 -0.13
N PHE A 52 17.66 -25.98 -0.75
CA PHE A 52 16.33 -26.35 -1.18
C PHE A 52 16.24 -26.35 -2.70
N TYR A 53 15.48 -27.28 -3.25
CA TYR A 53 15.16 -27.36 -4.66
C TYR A 53 13.65 -27.25 -4.82
N LEU A 54 13.17 -26.12 -5.33
CA LEU A 54 11.77 -25.97 -5.72
C LEU A 54 11.61 -26.50 -7.14
N PHE A 55 10.95 -27.63 -7.29
CA PHE A 55 10.60 -28.24 -8.57
C PHE A 55 9.29 -27.67 -9.08
N ILE A 56 9.28 -27.20 -10.33
CA ILE A 56 8.12 -26.56 -10.95
C ILE A 56 7.82 -27.26 -12.28
N ARG A 57 6.57 -27.66 -12.49
CA ARG A 57 6.04 -28.19 -13.75
C ARG A 57 5.73 -27.06 -14.73
N ASN A 58 5.69 -27.36 -16.02
CA ASN A 58 5.47 -26.34 -17.07
C ASN A 58 6.50 -25.19 -16.99
N PHE A 59 7.74 -25.54 -16.65
CA PHE A 59 8.83 -24.60 -16.39
C PHE A 59 9.29 -23.80 -17.61
N GLU A 60 8.77 -24.14 -18.80
CA GLU A 60 8.94 -23.36 -20.03
C GLU A 60 8.18 -22.02 -19.96
N ASP A 61 7.05 -21.96 -19.25
CA ASP A 61 6.31 -20.72 -19.00
C ASP A 61 6.98 -19.90 -17.88
N GLN A 62 7.78 -18.92 -18.30
CA GLN A 62 8.47 -18.01 -17.39
C GLN A 62 7.54 -17.21 -16.47
N LYS A 63 6.29 -16.95 -16.87
CA LYS A 63 5.32 -16.25 -16.00
C LYS A 63 4.87 -17.18 -14.88
N ARG A 64 4.52 -18.44 -15.21
CA ARG A 64 4.15 -19.47 -14.23
C ARG A 64 5.27 -19.70 -13.23
N VAL A 65 6.51 -19.81 -13.70
CA VAL A 65 7.70 -19.98 -12.84
C VAL A 65 7.84 -18.82 -11.86
N LYS A 66 7.76 -17.57 -12.33
CA LYS A 66 7.85 -16.38 -11.47
C LYS A 66 6.75 -16.33 -10.43
N ILE A 67 5.51 -16.67 -10.82
CA ILE A 67 4.38 -16.76 -9.91
C ILE A 67 4.71 -17.79 -8.83
N CYS A 68 4.96 -19.05 -9.19
CA CYS A 68 5.21 -20.13 -8.23
C CYS A 68 6.36 -19.81 -7.25
N ILE A 69 7.47 -19.25 -7.74
CA ILE A 69 8.57 -18.79 -6.87
C ILE A 69 8.11 -17.67 -5.93
N GLY A 70 7.38 -16.67 -6.45
CA GLY A 70 6.83 -15.58 -5.64
C GLY A 70 5.92 -16.09 -4.53
N GLU A 71 5.01 -17.02 -4.84
CA GLU A 71 4.10 -17.63 -3.88
C GLU A 71 4.81 -18.44 -2.79
N PHE A 72 5.87 -19.15 -3.17
CA PHE A 72 6.73 -19.85 -2.21
C PHE A 72 7.44 -18.87 -1.27
N LEU A 73 7.99 -17.77 -1.81
CA LEU A 73 8.65 -16.75 -0.99
C LEU A 73 7.67 -16.00 -0.09
N GLU A 74 6.44 -15.73 -0.56
CA GLU A 74 5.36 -15.17 0.26
C GLU A 74 5.04 -16.07 1.46
N LEU A 75 4.90 -17.38 1.23
CA LEU A 75 4.69 -18.36 2.30
C LEU A 75 5.84 -18.33 3.32
N VAL A 76 7.09 -18.39 2.84
CA VAL A 76 8.27 -18.34 3.73
C VAL A 76 8.29 -17.04 4.54
N ASN A 77 8.06 -15.90 3.90
CA ASN A 77 8.01 -14.59 4.56
C ASN A 77 6.87 -14.47 5.56
N LEU A 78 5.70 -15.07 5.28
CA LEU A 78 4.61 -15.14 6.23
C LEU A 78 5.02 -15.90 7.48
N LEU A 79 5.55 -17.12 7.33
CA LEU A 79 5.91 -17.96 8.46
C LEU A 79 7.02 -17.31 9.31
N LEU A 80 8.00 -16.66 8.65
CA LEU A 80 9.02 -15.85 9.32
C LEU A 80 8.38 -14.72 10.15
N TYR A 81 7.51 -13.92 9.53
CA TYR A 81 6.82 -12.83 10.22
C TYR A 81 6.02 -13.33 11.44
N LEU A 82 5.28 -14.42 11.30
CA LEU A 82 4.51 -14.99 12.40
C LEU A 82 5.42 -15.46 13.53
N SER A 83 6.57 -16.06 13.19
CA SER A 83 7.58 -16.49 14.18
C SER A 83 8.22 -15.29 14.89
N ASP A 84 8.67 -14.29 14.14
CA ASP A 84 9.38 -13.11 14.68
C ASP A 84 8.50 -12.28 15.62
N ASN A 85 7.18 -12.31 15.41
CA ASN A 85 6.19 -11.64 16.26
C ASN A 85 5.61 -12.55 17.36
N ASN A 86 6.22 -13.71 17.63
CA ASN A 86 5.76 -14.69 18.63
C ASN A 86 4.29 -15.12 18.45
N LEU A 87 3.77 -15.06 17.22
CA LEU A 87 2.41 -15.51 16.88
C LEU A 87 2.36 -17.03 16.72
N VAL A 88 3.48 -17.64 16.35
CA VAL A 88 3.59 -19.10 16.29
C VAL A 88 4.83 -19.59 17.04
N ASN A 89 4.71 -20.75 17.67
CA ASN A 89 5.84 -21.50 18.18
C ASN A 89 6.19 -22.62 17.19
N ILE A 90 7.48 -22.84 16.98
CA ILE A 90 7.97 -23.86 16.06
C ILE A 90 8.79 -24.86 16.86
N LEU A 91 8.34 -26.12 16.84
CA LEU A 91 9.14 -27.23 17.32
C LEU A 91 9.86 -27.85 16.11
N PRO A 92 11.19 -27.70 16.02
CA PRO A 92 11.95 -28.26 14.90
C PRO A 92 11.89 -29.78 14.94
N TYR A 93 11.82 -30.40 13.77
CA TYR A 93 11.81 -31.85 13.65
C TYR A 93 13.25 -32.39 13.75
N SER A 94 13.55 -33.20 14.78
CA SER A 94 14.91 -33.63 15.08
C SER A 94 15.43 -34.79 14.21
N ASN A 95 14.54 -35.59 13.61
CA ASN A 95 14.89 -36.81 12.87
C ASN A 95 14.53 -36.72 11.37
N LEU A 96 14.98 -35.69 10.67
CA LEU A 96 14.82 -35.60 9.22
C LEU A 96 15.92 -36.41 8.49
N PRO A 97 15.62 -37.14 7.40
CA PRO A 97 16.65 -37.77 6.59
C PRO A 97 17.53 -36.72 5.90
N SER A 98 18.70 -37.13 5.38
CA SER A 98 19.64 -36.22 4.69
C SER A 98 19.03 -35.59 3.44
N PHE A 99 18.16 -36.32 2.77
CA PHE A 99 17.38 -35.87 1.63
C PHE A 99 15.92 -36.27 1.80
N PHE A 100 15.00 -35.37 1.47
CA PHE A 100 13.56 -35.65 1.45
C PHE A 100 12.83 -34.67 0.56
N LEU A 101 11.61 -35.03 0.21
CA LEU A 101 10.78 -34.31 -0.74
C LEU A 101 9.36 -34.10 -0.18
N LEU A 102 8.82 -32.90 -0.42
CA LEU A 102 7.43 -32.54 -0.20
C LEU A 102 6.68 -32.56 -1.53
N HIS A 103 5.71 -33.46 -1.59
CA HIS A 103 4.66 -33.52 -2.58
C HIS A 103 3.52 -34.35 -1.99
N ASP A 104 2.29 -34.15 -2.45
CA ASP A 104 1.13 -34.92 -2.01
C ASP A 104 1.20 -36.41 -2.41
N THR A 105 1.72 -36.69 -3.60
CA THR A 105 1.82 -38.06 -4.15
C THR A 105 3.21 -38.65 -4.12
N PHE A 106 4.27 -37.85 -4.09
CA PHE A 106 5.63 -38.37 -4.14
C PHE A 106 6.04 -38.91 -2.76
N ARG A 107 6.29 -40.21 -2.72
CA ARG A 107 6.84 -40.93 -1.58
C ARG A 107 8.02 -41.71 -2.14
N GLN A 108 9.23 -41.41 -1.73
CA GLN A 108 10.42 -42.16 -2.14
C GLN A 108 10.15 -43.67 -1.97
N VAL A 109 9.97 -44.39 -3.08
CA VAL A 109 9.51 -45.79 -3.08
C VAL A 109 10.71 -46.72 -3.12
N ASP A 110 11.65 -46.47 -4.04
CA ASP A 110 12.81 -47.33 -4.29
C ASP A 110 14.01 -46.49 -4.77
N SER A 111 15.21 -46.86 -4.33
CA SER A 111 16.48 -46.35 -4.85
C SER A 111 17.13 -47.41 -5.73
N ASP A 112 17.27 -47.15 -7.02
CA ASP A 112 18.00 -48.04 -7.92
C ASP A 112 19.52 -47.85 -7.76
N TYR A 113 20.28 -48.91 -8.05
CA TYR A 113 21.74 -48.94 -7.96
C TYR A 113 22.44 -47.86 -8.80
N ASP A 114 21.77 -47.29 -9.81
CA ASP A 114 22.31 -46.26 -10.71
C ASP A 114 22.07 -44.81 -10.23
N GLY A 115 21.55 -44.63 -9.00
CA GLY A 115 21.32 -43.30 -8.42
C GLY A 115 19.99 -42.65 -8.82
N GLY A 116 19.14 -43.38 -9.56
CA GLY A 116 17.74 -43.03 -9.80
C GLY A 116 16.86 -43.34 -8.59
N CYS A 117 16.00 -42.40 -8.22
CA CYS A 117 15.05 -42.55 -7.12
C CYS A 117 13.61 -42.47 -7.65
N ILE A 118 12.84 -43.56 -7.54
CA ILE A 118 11.43 -43.58 -7.94
C ILE A 118 10.60 -42.90 -6.85
N LEU A 119 9.76 -41.96 -7.28
CA LEU A 119 9.00 -41.06 -6.43
C LEU A 119 7.56 -41.51 -6.19
N ASP A 120 6.95 -42.28 -7.09
CA ASP A 120 5.57 -42.71 -6.93
C ASP A 120 5.24 -43.94 -7.79
N GLY A 121 4.01 -44.44 -7.66
CA GLY A 121 3.51 -45.56 -8.46
C GLY A 121 3.25 -45.22 -9.94
N LYS A 122 3.32 -43.95 -10.35
CA LYS A 122 3.22 -43.54 -11.76
C LYS A 122 4.58 -43.67 -12.47
N GLY A 123 5.67 -43.81 -11.71
CA GLY A 123 7.02 -43.98 -12.23
C GLY A 123 7.77 -42.65 -12.41
N HIS A 124 7.36 -41.58 -11.72
CA HIS A 124 8.19 -40.37 -11.67
C HIS A 124 9.51 -40.69 -10.96
N TYR A 125 10.61 -40.09 -11.41
CA TYR A 125 11.91 -40.29 -10.78
C TYR A 125 12.82 -39.08 -10.94
N PHE A 126 13.84 -38.98 -10.08
CA PHE A 126 14.94 -38.04 -10.25
C PHE A 126 16.28 -38.75 -10.08
N ASN A 127 17.35 -38.14 -10.59
CA ASN A 127 18.71 -38.62 -10.35
C ASN A 127 19.30 -37.90 -9.14
N ILE A 128 19.69 -38.62 -8.08
CA ILE A 128 20.31 -38.02 -6.89
C ILE A 128 21.59 -37.25 -7.23
N ARG A 129 22.32 -37.65 -8.28
CA ARG A 129 23.53 -36.98 -8.74
C ARG A 129 23.24 -35.72 -9.57
N ASP A 130 22.02 -35.60 -10.09
CA ASP A 130 21.57 -34.47 -10.90
C ASP A 130 20.12 -34.11 -10.55
N LEU A 131 19.97 -33.29 -9.52
CA LEU A 131 18.68 -32.80 -9.01
C LEU A 131 18.07 -31.69 -9.88
N LEU A 132 18.48 -31.57 -11.15
CA LEU A 132 17.97 -30.54 -12.05
C LEU A 132 16.52 -30.80 -12.48
N TYR A 133 16.13 -32.06 -12.62
CA TYR A 133 14.80 -32.44 -13.12
C TYR A 133 14.17 -33.60 -12.33
N ILE A 134 12.83 -33.60 -12.34
CA ILE A 134 12.03 -34.81 -12.09
C ILE A 134 11.47 -35.23 -13.46
N TYR A 135 11.71 -36.49 -13.80
CA TYR A 135 11.31 -37.12 -15.04
C TYR A 135 10.04 -37.95 -14.81
N ASN A 136 9.23 -38.08 -15.85
CA ASN A 136 8.18 -39.07 -15.90
C ASN A 136 8.76 -40.47 -16.23
N ARG A 137 7.89 -41.48 -16.30
CA ARG A 137 8.30 -42.87 -16.60
C ARG A 137 8.97 -43.03 -17.96
N GLU A 138 8.62 -42.18 -18.94
CA GLU A 138 9.20 -42.18 -20.28
C GLU A 138 10.56 -41.46 -20.35
N GLY A 139 11.04 -40.87 -19.26
CA GLY A 139 12.30 -40.13 -19.20
C GLY A 139 12.22 -38.70 -19.74
N VAL A 140 11.02 -38.14 -19.87
CA VAL A 140 10.81 -36.74 -20.25
C VAL A 140 10.85 -35.85 -19.00
N PRO A 141 11.62 -34.75 -18.99
CA PRO A 141 11.62 -33.81 -17.88
C PRO A 141 10.23 -33.18 -17.71
N GLU A 142 9.65 -33.34 -16.53
CA GLU A 142 8.32 -32.84 -16.23
C GLU A 142 8.36 -31.68 -15.24
N TYR A 143 9.27 -31.75 -14.27
CA TYR A 143 9.57 -30.66 -13.35
C TYR A 143 11.03 -30.25 -13.49
N LYS A 144 11.29 -28.95 -13.35
CA LYS A 144 12.64 -28.39 -13.26
C LYS A 144 12.88 -27.77 -11.89
N SER A 145 14.05 -28.02 -11.31
CA SER A 145 14.42 -27.44 -10.03
C SER A 145 14.94 -26.02 -10.15
N PHE A 146 14.64 -25.24 -9.11
CA PHE A 146 15.20 -23.94 -8.82
C PHE A 146 15.86 -24.02 -7.45
N ARG A 147 17.18 -23.87 -7.42
CA ARG A 147 17.98 -24.03 -6.21
C ARG A 147 17.96 -22.76 -5.37
N PHE A 148 17.66 -22.89 -4.09
CA PHE A 148 17.73 -21.83 -3.10
C PHE A 148 18.80 -22.18 -2.07
N ASN A 149 19.86 -21.38 -2.05
CA ASN A 149 20.90 -21.43 -1.01
C ASN A 149 20.61 -20.32 0.00
N GLY A 150 20.83 -20.55 1.30
CA GLY A 150 20.51 -19.49 2.23
C GLY A 150 21.10 -19.57 3.63
N LYS A 151 21.44 -18.38 4.12
CA LYS A 151 21.68 -18.03 5.52
C LYS A 151 20.50 -18.44 6.44
N TYR A 152 19.30 -18.58 5.89
CA TYR A 152 18.07 -18.94 6.60
C TYR A 152 17.68 -20.41 6.44
N TYR A 153 18.59 -21.26 5.96
CA TYR A 153 18.30 -22.68 5.71
C TYR A 153 17.65 -23.37 6.92
N ASP A 154 18.30 -23.30 8.09
CA ASP A 154 17.83 -23.98 9.31
C ASP A 154 16.48 -23.43 9.79
N LEU A 155 16.21 -22.14 9.56
CA LEU A 155 14.95 -21.50 9.90
C LEU A 155 13.83 -21.91 8.94
N VAL A 156 14.06 -21.84 7.63
CA VAL A 156 13.09 -22.30 6.62
C VAL A 156 12.81 -23.79 6.76
N LEU A 157 13.83 -24.60 7.06
CA LEU A 157 13.69 -26.01 7.38
C LEU A 157 12.74 -26.21 8.56
N SER A 158 12.96 -25.48 9.65
CA SER A 158 12.11 -25.56 10.84
C SER A 158 10.68 -25.08 10.57
N LEU A 159 10.50 -24.04 9.76
CA LEU A 159 9.18 -23.51 9.40
C LEU A 159 8.40 -24.47 8.51
N LEU A 160 9.04 -25.09 7.51
CA LEU A 160 8.33 -25.94 6.54
C LEU A 160 8.13 -27.37 7.06
N PHE A 161 9.02 -27.86 7.91
CA PHE A 161 9.05 -29.28 8.34
C PHE A 161 8.85 -29.47 9.83
N GLY A 162 8.91 -28.42 10.62
CA GLY A 162 8.60 -28.47 12.04
C GLY A 162 7.10 -28.61 12.31
N VAL A 163 6.79 -28.73 13.59
CA VAL A 163 5.42 -28.57 14.07
C VAL A 163 5.23 -27.12 14.47
N ILE A 164 4.28 -26.46 13.81
CA ILE A 164 3.90 -25.08 14.09
C ILE A 164 2.65 -25.08 14.96
N TYR A 165 2.71 -24.36 16.08
CA TYR A 165 1.60 -24.17 17.00
C TYR A 165 1.20 -22.71 17.08
N PRO A 166 -0.11 -22.40 17.06
CA PRO A 166 -0.59 -21.04 17.29
C PRO A 166 -0.34 -20.66 18.76
N THR A 167 0.12 -19.44 19.00
CA THR A 167 0.15 -18.86 20.36
C THR A 167 -1.16 -18.16 20.68
N ALA A 168 -1.41 -17.86 21.96
CA ALA A 168 -2.54 -17.03 22.37
C ALA A 168 -2.57 -15.69 21.62
N GLU A 169 -1.40 -15.14 21.31
CA GLU A 169 -1.26 -13.87 20.58
C GLU A 169 -1.74 -13.98 19.14
N LEU A 170 -1.62 -15.13 18.48
CA LEU A 170 -2.17 -15.32 17.12
C LEU A 170 -3.69 -15.29 17.11
N TYR A 171 -4.34 -15.88 18.12
CA TYR A 171 -5.80 -15.80 18.25
C TYR A 171 -6.24 -14.34 18.40
N ALA A 172 -5.60 -13.59 19.32
CA ALA A 172 -5.87 -12.16 19.49
C ALA A 172 -5.53 -11.33 18.22
N PHE A 173 -4.47 -11.68 17.51
CA PHE A 173 -4.08 -11.06 16.25
C PHE A 173 -5.17 -11.22 15.17
N VAL A 174 -5.77 -12.42 15.06
CA VAL A 174 -6.87 -12.67 14.13
C VAL A 174 -8.15 -11.93 14.55
N GLU A 175 -8.48 -11.92 15.85
CA GLU A 175 -9.62 -11.14 16.39
C GLU A 175 -9.48 -9.63 16.10
N ARG A 176 -8.24 -9.10 16.13
CA ARG A 176 -7.91 -7.72 15.78
C ARG A 176 -7.84 -7.44 14.27
N GLY A 177 -8.22 -8.41 13.43
CA GLY A 177 -8.23 -8.23 11.96
C GLY A 177 -6.87 -8.42 11.30
N ASN A 178 -6.00 -9.26 11.87
CA ASN A 178 -4.61 -9.49 11.47
C ASN A 178 -3.70 -8.28 11.73
N MET A 179 -3.80 -7.71 12.94
CA MET A 179 -2.94 -6.62 13.41
C MET A 179 -2.33 -6.96 14.77
N THR A 180 -1.07 -6.60 14.98
CA THR A 180 -0.44 -6.71 16.30
C THR A 180 -1.03 -5.66 17.26
N GLU A 181 -0.80 -5.83 18.57
CA GLU A 181 -1.25 -4.84 19.56
C GLU A 181 -0.66 -3.45 19.29
N GLU A 182 0.62 -3.40 18.93
CA GLU A 182 1.30 -2.15 18.59
C GLU A 182 0.71 -1.50 17.35
N GLU A 183 0.48 -2.27 16.28
CA GLU A 183 -0.16 -1.76 15.07
C GLU A 183 -1.55 -1.19 15.36
N LEU A 184 -2.33 -1.88 16.19
CA LEU A 184 -3.65 -1.40 16.62
C LEU A 184 -3.54 -0.11 17.43
N ARG A 185 -2.59 -0.03 18.39
CA ARG A 185 -2.32 1.20 19.16
C ARG A 185 -1.98 2.38 18.25
N PHE A 186 -1.07 2.18 17.29
CA PHE A 186 -0.71 3.22 16.33
C PHE A 186 -1.90 3.65 15.47
N LYS A 187 -2.75 2.71 15.05
CA LYS A 187 -3.98 3.02 14.30
C LYS A 187 -4.90 3.96 15.07
N VAL A 188 -5.17 3.62 16.33
CA VAL A 188 -6.07 4.39 17.18
C VAL A 188 -5.50 5.79 17.43
N GLN A 189 -4.21 5.89 17.76
CA GLN A 189 -3.54 7.19 17.94
C GLN A 189 -3.57 8.05 16.68
N PHE A 190 -3.36 7.44 15.51
CA PHE A 190 -3.45 8.14 14.23
C PHE A 190 -4.87 8.62 13.94
N GLU A 191 -5.89 7.79 14.18
CA GLU A 191 -7.29 8.19 14.00
C GLU A 191 -7.70 9.31 14.96
N GLU A 192 -7.21 9.29 16.20
CA GLU A 192 -7.42 10.36 17.18
C GLU A 192 -6.74 11.67 16.76
N SER A 193 -5.49 11.63 16.29
CA SER A 193 -4.78 12.83 15.83
C SER A 193 -5.45 13.43 14.59
N VAL A 194 -5.93 12.60 13.65
CA VAL A 194 -6.70 13.05 12.49
C VAL A 194 -8.03 13.68 12.91
N LYS A 195 -8.74 13.10 13.89
CA LYS A 195 -9.98 13.70 14.44
C LYS A 195 -9.70 15.06 15.10
N GLN A 196 -8.63 15.16 15.88
CA GLN A 196 -8.21 16.42 16.50
C GLN A 196 -7.88 17.47 15.44
N HIS A 197 -7.07 17.14 14.43
CA HIS A 197 -6.77 18.07 13.32
C HIS A 197 -8.01 18.51 12.55
N ARG A 198 -8.94 17.60 12.24
CA ARG A 198 -10.21 17.97 11.58
C ARG A 198 -11.04 18.93 12.42
N SER A 199 -11.11 18.72 13.74
CA SER A 199 -11.83 19.62 14.64
C SER A 199 -11.18 21.01 14.71
N ALA A 200 -9.84 21.06 14.75
CA ALA A 200 -9.08 22.31 14.72
C ALA A 200 -9.28 23.07 13.40
N MET A 201 -9.29 22.39 12.25
CA MET A 201 -9.58 23.00 10.96
C MET A 201 -11.00 23.59 10.90
N LYS A 202 -12.02 22.84 11.37
CA LYS A 202 -13.39 23.36 11.44
C LYS A 202 -13.49 24.62 12.31
N ASN A 203 -12.84 24.62 13.47
CA ASN A 203 -12.81 25.79 14.34
C ASN A 203 -12.10 26.98 13.67
N ALA A 204 -11.01 26.75 12.95
CA ALA A 204 -10.30 27.79 12.20
C ALA A 204 -11.15 28.35 11.05
N GLU A 205 -11.89 27.52 10.33
CA GLU A 205 -12.85 27.95 9.30
C GLU A 205 -13.96 28.83 9.89
N GLU A 206 -14.53 28.44 11.03
CA GLU A 206 -15.57 29.23 11.69
C GLU A 206 -15.04 30.60 12.17
N GLN A 207 -13.81 30.64 12.70
CA GLN A 207 -13.14 31.88 13.08
C GLN A 207 -12.86 32.77 11.85
N LEU A 208 -12.45 32.17 10.73
CA LEU A 208 -12.24 32.88 9.47
C LEU A 208 -13.55 33.49 8.95
N GLU A 209 -14.67 32.76 9.01
CA GLU A 209 -15.98 33.30 8.64
C GLU A 209 -16.41 34.46 9.53
N LYS A 210 -16.26 34.33 10.86
CA LYS A 210 -16.54 35.41 11.81
C LYS A 210 -15.69 36.65 11.52
N THR A 211 -14.41 36.44 11.23
CA THR A 211 -13.48 37.52 10.87
C THR A 211 -13.88 38.21 9.56
N LYS A 212 -14.25 37.44 8.52
CA LYS A 212 -14.77 38.00 7.26
C LYS A 212 -16.05 38.82 7.47
N ARG A 213 -17.00 38.33 8.26
CA ARG A 213 -18.23 39.07 8.58
C ARG A 213 -17.93 40.36 9.34
N SER A 214 -17.02 40.30 10.31
CA SER A 214 -16.56 41.48 11.05
C SER A 214 -15.93 42.52 10.13
N LEU A 215 -15.04 42.09 9.22
CA LEU A 215 -14.40 42.99 8.25
C LEU A 215 -15.44 43.66 7.34
N ASN A 216 -16.42 42.91 6.82
CA ASN A 216 -17.51 43.48 6.02
C ASN A 216 -18.31 44.53 6.80
N MET A 217 -18.63 44.27 8.07
CA MET A 217 -19.31 45.25 8.92
C MET A 217 -18.45 46.50 9.16
N SER A 218 -17.14 46.35 9.35
CA SER A 218 -16.20 47.47 9.45
C SER A 218 -16.14 48.30 8.16
N TYR A 219 -16.14 47.65 6.99
CA TYR A 219 -16.21 48.35 5.69
C TYR A 219 -17.50 49.17 5.55
N ILE A 220 -18.64 48.60 5.92
CA ILE A 220 -19.94 49.31 5.90
C ILE A 220 -19.90 50.52 6.85
N ALA A 221 -19.38 50.35 8.08
CA ALA A 221 -19.27 51.43 9.05
C ALA A 221 -18.36 52.57 8.55
N LEU A 222 -17.24 52.24 7.91
CA LEU A 222 -16.35 53.22 7.27
C LEU A 222 -17.06 53.97 6.14
N PHE A 223 -17.81 53.26 5.30
CA PHE A 223 -18.59 53.88 4.22
C PHE A 223 -19.64 54.86 4.75
N ILE A 224 -20.42 54.46 5.77
CA ILE A 224 -21.39 55.34 6.42
C ILE A 224 -20.71 56.57 7.03
N SER A 225 -19.57 56.38 7.70
CA SER A 225 -18.79 57.49 8.29
C SER A 225 -18.27 58.45 7.22
N PHE A 226 -17.82 57.92 6.07
CA PHE A 226 -17.37 58.72 4.94
C PHE A 226 -18.51 59.53 4.30
N VAL A 227 -19.68 58.92 4.11
CA VAL A 227 -20.89 59.61 3.63
C VAL A 227 -21.32 60.71 4.60
N ALA A 228 -21.30 60.45 5.92
CA ALA A 228 -21.62 61.45 6.93
C ALA A 228 -20.62 62.63 6.91
N LEU A 229 -19.34 62.35 6.69
CA LEU A 229 -18.29 63.37 6.58
C LEU A 229 -18.48 64.24 5.32
N ILE A 230 -18.81 63.63 4.18
CA ILE A 230 -19.18 64.36 2.95
C ILE A 230 -20.43 65.22 3.19
N ALA A 231 -21.48 64.67 3.80
CA ALA A 231 -22.71 65.42 4.08
C ALA A 231 -22.45 66.62 5.00
N THR A 232 -21.60 66.44 6.02
CA THR A 232 -21.19 67.51 6.94
C THR A 232 -20.35 68.57 6.23
N LEU A 233 -19.42 68.17 5.35
CA LEU A 233 -18.65 69.09 4.51
C LEU A 233 -19.58 69.88 3.57
N CYS A 234 -20.50 69.21 2.87
CA CYS A 234 -21.48 69.85 1.99
C CYS A 234 -22.39 70.81 2.75
N SER A 235 -22.87 70.44 3.94
CA SER A 235 -23.70 71.30 4.80
C SER A 235 -22.92 72.51 5.31
N ASN A 236 -21.66 72.35 5.74
CA ASN A 236 -20.79 73.46 6.14
C ASN A 236 -20.39 74.36 4.96
N LEU A 237 -20.19 73.79 3.77
CA LEU A 237 -20.02 74.55 2.53
C LEU A 237 -21.27 75.38 2.27
N TRP A 238 -22.46 74.77 2.29
CA TRP A 238 -23.74 75.49 2.13
C TRP A 238 -23.97 76.58 3.19
N MET A 239 -23.59 76.35 4.45
CA MET A 239 -23.68 77.36 5.51
C MET A 239 -22.67 78.50 5.39
N LYS A 240 -21.51 78.25 4.74
CA LYS A 240 -20.47 79.28 4.50
C LYS A 240 -20.57 79.93 3.13
N THR A 241 -21.54 79.55 2.31
CA THR A 241 -21.69 80.08 0.97
C THR A 241 -23.03 80.77 0.76
N SER A 242 -23.06 82.06 1.08
CA SER A 242 -23.54 83.02 0.09
C SER A 242 -22.55 82.97 -1.10
N ILE A 243 -22.65 81.95 -1.96
CA ILE A 243 -21.80 81.85 -3.17
C ILE A 243 -22.22 82.96 -4.11
N GLU A 244 -21.31 83.89 -4.39
CA GLU A 244 -21.43 84.76 -5.55
C GLU A 244 -21.26 83.93 -6.85
N PRO A 245 -21.99 84.25 -7.92
CA PRO A 245 -22.13 83.42 -9.13
C PRO A 245 -20.82 82.96 -9.81
N TYR A 246 -19.69 83.62 -9.56
CA TYR A 246 -18.41 83.33 -10.20
C TYR A 246 -17.73 82.03 -9.68
N GLN A 247 -18.02 81.61 -8.45
CA GLN A 247 -17.39 80.40 -7.88
C GLN A 247 -18.03 79.11 -8.39
N PHE A 248 -19.30 79.15 -8.80
CA PHE A 248 -20.02 78.02 -9.40
C PHE A 248 -19.48 77.66 -10.80
N GLN A 249 -19.05 78.68 -11.57
CA GLN A 249 -18.51 78.50 -12.92
C GLN A 249 -17.16 77.76 -12.92
N SER A 250 -16.31 78.01 -11.92
CA SER A 250 -15.01 77.34 -11.80
C SER A 250 -15.15 75.87 -11.43
N VAL A 251 -16.11 75.52 -10.56
CA VAL A 251 -16.40 74.13 -10.17
C VAL A 251 -17.03 73.36 -11.34
N LYS A 252 -17.91 73.99 -12.12
CA LYS A 252 -18.49 73.40 -13.34
C LYS A 252 -17.42 73.08 -14.40
N ASN A 253 -16.47 73.98 -14.63
CA ASN A 253 -15.36 73.74 -15.56
C ASN A 253 -14.39 72.64 -15.10
N LEU A 254 -14.24 72.45 -13.79
CA LEU A 254 -13.40 71.39 -13.21
C LEU A 254 -14.08 70.02 -13.32
N LEU A 255 -15.40 69.96 -13.09
CA LEU A 255 -16.22 68.76 -13.30
C LEU A 255 -16.29 68.35 -14.77
N GLU A 256 -16.46 69.30 -15.70
CA GLU A 256 -16.41 69.01 -17.15
C GLU A 256 -15.03 68.51 -17.60
N LYS A 257 -13.93 69.00 -17.01
CA LYS A 257 -12.57 68.48 -17.27
C LYS A 257 -12.37 67.07 -16.75
N ILE A 258 -12.89 66.77 -15.55
CA ILE A 258 -12.81 65.43 -14.96
C ILE A 258 -13.64 64.46 -15.82
N GLU A 259 -14.88 64.80 -16.18
CA GLU A 259 -15.73 63.95 -17.03
C GLU A 259 -15.12 63.69 -18.41
N LYS A 260 -14.43 64.68 -19.00
CA LYS A 260 -13.70 64.50 -20.27
C LYS A 260 -12.49 63.59 -20.14
N ASN A 261 -11.78 63.63 -19.00
CA ASN A 261 -10.65 62.74 -18.73
C ASN A 261 -11.09 61.32 -18.37
N THR A 262 -12.23 61.15 -17.66
CA THR A 262 -12.77 59.82 -17.33
C THR A 262 -13.40 59.13 -18.54
N LYS A 263 -13.89 59.89 -19.54
CA LYS A 263 -14.38 59.34 -20.82
C LYS A 263 -13.26 58.92 -21.79
N ILE A 264 -12.00 59.32 -21.57
CA ILE A 264 -10.87 58.97 -22.47
C ILE A 264 -10.24 57.62 -22.12
N GLU A 265 -10.38 57.12 -20.89
CA GLU A 265 -9.90 55.76 -20.52
C GLU A 265 -10.92 54.65 -20.82
N SER A 266 -12.13 55.00 -21.27
CA SER A 266 -13.22 54.03 -21.49
C SER A 266 -13.57 53.79 -22.97
N LEU A 267 -12.64 53.91 -23.93
CA LEU A 267 -12.70 53.30 -25.28
C LEU A 267 -11.49 53.71 -26.15
N LYS A 268 -10.41 52.92 -26.10
CA LYS A 268 -9.59 52.57 -27.28
C LYS A 268 -9.09 51.13 -27.14
N ASP A 269 -9.58 50.30 -28.07
CA ASP A 269 -8.99 49.09 -28.64
C ASP A 269 -8.89 47.86 -27.69
N ASN A 270 -9.90 46.98 -27.63
CA ASN A 270 -10.13 45.85 -28.56
C ASN A 270 -8.84 45.16 -29.02
N ASP A 271 -8.64 43.91 -28.59
CA ASP A 271 -8.68 42.78 -29.53
C ASP A 271 -8.73 41.42 -28.80
N ASN A 272 -9.74 40.64 -29.18
CA ASN A 272 -9.79 39.17 -29.23
C ASN A 272 -9.56 38.36 -27.94
N LEU A 273 -10.61 37.69 -27.45
CA LEU A 273 -10.77 36.26 -27.75
C LEU A 273 -12.11 35.70 -27.23
N GLU A 274 -12.72 34.95 -28.13
CA GLU A 274 -13.97 34.22 -28.01
C GLU A 274 -13.98 33.23 -26.84
N ILE A 275 -15.18 33.01 -26.31
CA ILE A 275 -15.51 31.88 -25.45
C ILE A 275 -15.57 30.62 -26.32
N ASN A 276 -14.86 29.55 -25.95
CA ASN A 276 -15.36 28.20 -26.19
C ASN A 276 -15.00 27.27 -24.99
N PRO A 277 -15.94 26.43 -24.53
CA PRO A 277 -15.87 25.74 -23.24
C PRO A 277 -15.33 24.32 -23.41
N SER A 278 -14.35 23.93 -22.60
CA SER A 278 -14.05 22.53 -22.29
C SER A 278 -13.10 22.44 -21.10
N ILE A 279 -13.18 21.32 -20.37
CA ILE A 279 -12.31 20.87 -19.25
C ILE A 279 -12.82 21.42 -17.89
N ILE A 280 -13.64 20.73 -17.06
CA ILE A 280 -13.57 19.32 -16.61
C ILE A 280 -12.13 18.80 -16.66
N ASP A 281 -11.33 19.08 -15.64
CA ASP A 281 -10.97 18.00 -14.75
C ASP A 281 -10.21 18.45 -13.51
N MET A 282 -10.62 17.81 -12.44
CA MET A 282 -10.00 17.65 -11.15
C MET A 282 -8.70 16.87 -11.35
N GLN A 283 -7.52 17.40 -10.98
CA GLN A 283 -6.40 16.51 -10.66
C GLN A 283 -5.39 17.14 -9.71
N MET A 284 -5.14 16.35 -8.68
CA MET A 284 -4.20 16.55 -7.59
C MET A 284 -2.78 16.75 -8.12
N LYS A 285 -2.05 17.74 -7.59
CA LYS A 285 -0.59 17.74 -7.66
C LYS A 285 -0.07 16.96 -6.47
N ASP A 286 0.24 15.70 -6.73
CA ASP A 286 1.17 14.93 -5.92
C ASP A 286 2.58 15.52 -6.06
N ASP A 287 3.20 15.76 -4.91
CA ASP A 287 4.63 15.96 -4.76
C ASP A 287 5.35 14.69 -5.22
N SER A 288 6.17 14.81 -6.26
CA SER A 288 7.30 13.89 -6.45
C SER A 288 8.57 14.69 -6.72
N LEU A 289 9.35 14.80 -5.65
CA LEU A 289 10.79 15.00 -5.67
C LEU A 289 11.42 14.03 -6.66
N ASN A 290 11.95 14.56 -7.77
CA ASN A 290 12.96 13.87 -8.56
C ASN A 290 14.30 14.58 -8.33
N PHE A 291 15.13 13.95 -7.49
CA PHE A 291 16.56 14.18 -7.43
C PHE A 291 17.17 13.73 -8.76
N LYS A 292 17.73 14.69 -9.51
CA LYS A 292 18.80 14.42 -10.48
C LYS A 292 20.12 14.76 -9.82
N ILE A 293 20.96 13.74 -9.68
CA ILE A 293 22.39 13.86 -9.35
C ILE A 293 23.11 13.99 -10.69
N ASP A 294 23.78 15.13 -10.90
CA ASP A 294 24.75 15.31 -11.99
C ASP A 294 26.17 15.31 -11.41
N LYS A 295 26.84 14.16 -11.53
CA LYS A 295 28.24 13.93 -12.00
C LYS A 295 28.82 12.65 -11.43
#